data_AF-A0A2D3WC32-F1
#
_entry.id   AF-A0A2D3WC32-F1
#
_cell.length_a   1.000
_cell.length_b   1.000
_cell.length_c   1.000
_cell.angle_alpha   90.00
_cell.angle_beta   90.00
_cell.angle_gamma   90.00
#
_symmetry.space_group_name_H-M   'P 1'
#
loop_
_entity.id
_entity.type
_entity.pdbx_description
1 polymer ?
#
loop_
_entity_poly.entity_id
_entity_poly.type
_entity_poly.pdbx_seq_one_letter_code
_entity_poly.pdbx_strand_id
1 'polypeptide(L)'
;MSMHIMYTHQCSSCEAYYLPYKKGVNCPKCGLEAEEVYEVISELAKSANYQFGMNGYYTPLAWWNGSYADHIALYLFQLFDAYFEENDKSFEEFAVDYINQSDWDDQEYAKSHILNIACEVFKLLKRG
;
A
#
# COMPACT_ATOMS: atom_id res chain seq x y z
N MET A 1 19.19 -7.09 0.49
CA MET A 1 18.86 -5.86 -0.27
C MET A 1 17.35 -5.79 -0.35
N SER A 2 16.78 -4.60 -0.19
CA SER A 2 15.35 -4.34 -0.33
C SER A 2 15.10 -3.48 -1.57
N MET A 3 13.99 -3.69 -2.27
CA MET A 3 13.57 -2.86 -3.39
C MET A 3 12.67 -1.73 -2.88
N HIS A 4 13.24 -0.52 -2.76
CA HIS A 4 12.53 0.67 -2.26
C HIS A 4 11.78 1.40 -3.37
N ILE A 5 10.74 2.15 -2.99
CA ILE A 5 9.89 2.93 -3.88
C ILE A 5 9.99 4.38 -3.46
N MET A 6 10.70 5.20 -4.24
CA MET A 6 11.04 6.57 -3.86
C MET A 6 10.01 7.57 -4.38
N TYR A 7 8.80 7.53 -3.82
CA TYR A 7 7.72 8.43 -4.22
C TYR A 7 6.92 8.95 -3.02
N THR A 8 6.71 10.26 -2.98
CA THR A 8 5.87 10.94 -1.99
C THR A 8 5.00 11.94 -2.73
N HIS A 9 3.70 11.91 -2.45
CA HIS A 9 2.77 12.91 -2.93
C HIS A 9 1.98 13.49 -1.77
N GLN A 10 1.84 14.81 -1.78
CA GLN A 10 1.14 15.58 -0.76
C GLN A 10 0.11 16.47 -1.46
N CYS A 11 -1.14 16.41 -0.99
CA CYS A 11 -2.22 17.20 -1.57
C CYS A 11 -1.95 18.70 -1.44
N SER A 12 -2.00 19.45 -2.55
CA SER A 12 -1.79 20.89 -2.57
C SER A 12 -2.87 21.70 -1.84
N SER A 13 -4.05 21.13 -1.60
CA SER A 13 -5.16 21.81 -0.93
C SER A 13 -5.29 21.54 0.56
N CYS A 14 -5.02 20.31 1.01
CA CYS A 14 -5.25 19.91 2.41
C CYS A 14 -4.05 19.23 3.06
N GLU A 15 -2.90 19.20 2.36
CA GLU A 15 -1.61 18.70 2.83
C GLU A 15 -1.58 17.21 3.21
N ALA A 16 -2.65 16.46 2.96
CA ALA A 16 -2.71 15.02 3.18
C ALA A 16 -1.77 14.26 2.25
N TYR A 17 -1.09 13.25 2.79
CA TYR A 17 -0.29 12.32 2.02
C TYR A 17 -1.17 11.22 1.43
N TYR A 18 -1.03 10.98 0.14
CA TYR A 18 -1.69 9.87 -0.55
C TYR A 18 -0.97 9.57 -1.85
N LEU A 19 -1.27 8.41 -2.45
CA LEU A 19 -0.64 7.97 -3.70
C LEU A 19 -1.65 8.08 -4.87
N PRO A 20 -1.54 9.07 -5.78
CA PRO A 20 -2.40 9.18 -6.96
C PRO A 20 -1.99 8.16 -8.03
N TYR A 21 -2.47 6.93 -7.91
CA TYR A 21 -1.94 5.80 -8.69
C TYR A 21 -2.61 5.56 -10.06
N LYS A 22 -3.69 6.28 -10.36
CA LYS A 22 -4.35 6.31 -11.68
C LYS A 22 -5.24 7.56 -11.79
N LYS A 23 -5.62 7.93 -13.02
CA LYS A 23 -6.56 9.04 -13.25
C LYS A 23 -7.89 8.79 -12.53
N GLY A 24 -8.48 9.85 -11.97
CA GLY A 24 -9.70 9.77 -11.17
C GLY A 24 -9.52 9.28 -9.73
N VAL A 25 -8.29 8.96 -9.29
CA VAL A 25 -7.99 8.77 -7.87
C VAL A 25 -7.72 10.12 -7.23
N ASN A 26 -8.74 10.62 -6.53
CA ASN A 26 -8.69 11.92 -5.88
C ASN A 26 -8.09 11.82 -4.48
N CYS A 27 -7.68 12.96 -3.92
CA CYS A 27 -7.25 13.06 -2.55
C CYS A 27 -8.34 12.50 -1.63
N PRO A 28 -8.04 11.48 -0.80
CA PRO A 28 -9.06 10.85 0.03
C PRO A 28 -9.56 11.75 1.18
N LYS A 29 -8.86 12.84 1.49
CA LYS A 29 -9.25 13.81 2.52
C LYS A 29 -10.14 14.94 2.00
N CYS A 30 -9.81 15.54 0.84
CA CYS A 30 -10.55 16.71 0.32
C CYS A 30 -11.19 16.52 -1.06
N GLY A 31 -10.95 15.39 -1.72
CA GLY A 31 -11.52 15.09 -3.04
C GLY A 31 -10.85 15.79 -4.22
N LEU A 32 -9.78 16.57 -4.00
CA LEU A 32 -9.03 17.22 -5.07
C LEU A 32 -8.35 16.17 -5.97
N GLU A 33 -8.49 16.30 -7.28
CA GLU A 33 -7.77 15.46 -8.25
C GLU A 33 -6.28 15.85 -8.28
N ALA A 34 -5.39 14.85 -8.38
CA ALA A 34 -3.96 15.10 -8.50
C ALA A 34 -3.60 15.62 -9.89
N GLU A 35 -2.66 16.55 -9.97
CA GLU A 35 -2.12 17.02 -11.25
C GLU A 35 -1.29 15.95 -11.94
N GLU A 36 -0.60 15.12 -11.16
CA GLU A 36 0.26 14.03 -11.63
C GLU A 36 -0.15 12.69 -11.02
N VAL A 37 0.01 11.63 -11.81
CA VAL A 37 -0.20 10.25 -11.39
C VAL A 37 1.11 9.47 -11.49
N TYR A 38 1.32 8.55 -10.55
CA TYR A 38 2.51 7.69 -10.50
C TYR A 38 2.09 6.22 -10.53
N GLU A 39 2.73 5.39 -11.35
CA GLU A 39 2.37 3.96 -11.50
C GLU A 39 2.83 3.08 -10.31
N VAL A 40 2.49 3.52 -9.09
CA VAL A 40 2.96 2.93 -7.83
C VAL A 40 2.51 1.49 -7.64
N ILE A 41 1.34 1.10 -8.18
CA ILE A 41 0.80 -0.25 -8.03
C ILE A 41 1.77 -1.28 -8.62
N SER A 42 2.33 -1.00 -9.79
CA SER A 42 3.25 -1.90 -10.47
C SER A 42 4.58 -2.02 -9.71
N GLU A 43 5.04 -0.93 -9.09
CA GLU A 43 6.28 -0.91 -8.31
C GLU A 43 6.12 -1.60 -6.97
N LEU A 44 5.00 -1.38 -6.27
CA LEU A 44 4.63 -2.10 -5.05
C LEU A 44 4.57 -3.61 -5.30
N ALA A 45 3.92 -4.04 -6.38
CA ALA A 45 3.84 -5.45 -6.73
C ALA A 45 5.24 -6.04 -7.09
N LYS A 46 6.07 -5.31 -7.84
CA LYS A 46 7.45 -5.74 -8.14
C LYS A 46 8.28 -5.88 -6.87
N SER A 47 8.18 -4.90 -5.97
CA SER A 47 8.90 -4.93 -4.68
C SER A 47 8.42 -6.09 -3.81
N ALA A 48 7.11 -6.26 -3.64
CA ALA A 48 6.51 -7.38 -2.92
C ALA A 48 7.03 -8.74 -3.44
N ASN A 49 6.94 -8.96 -4.76
CA ASN A 49 7.41 -10.19 -5.38
C ASN A 49 8.93 -10.38 -5.23
N TYR A 50 9.71 -9.29 -5.25
CA TYR A 50 11.15 -9.34 -5.01
C TYR A 50 11.47 -9.78 -3.58
N GLN A 51 10.82 -9.17 -2.57
CA GLN A 51 11.02 -9.57 -1.17
C GLN A 51 10.63 -11.02 -0.93
N PHE A 52 9.48 -11.41 -1.45
CA PHE A 52 8.99 -12.77 -1.35
C PHE A 52 9.96 -13.76 -1.99
N GLY A 53 10.45 -13.47 -3.20
CA GLY A 53 11.41 -14.32 -3.90
C GLY A 53 12.76 -14.45 -3.17
N MET A 54 13.17 -13.44 -2.42
CA MET A 54 14.43 -13.43 -1.67
C MET A 54 14.32 -14.13 -0.32
N ASN A 55 13.21 -13.94 0.41
CA ASN A 55 13.12 -14.31 1.83
C ASN A 55 12.03 -15.36 2.14
N GLY A 56 11.09 -15.59 1.21
CA GLY A 56 9.92 -16.46 1.41
C GLY A 56 8.73 -15.79 2.10
N TYR A 57 8.83 -14.49 2.39
CA TYR A 57 7.80 -13.62 2.98
C TYR A 57 7.93 -12.21 2.38
N TYR A 58 6.86 -11.42 2.43
CA TYR A 58 6.82 -10.08 1.85
C TYR A 58 7.53 -9.04 2.72
N THR A 59 7.41 -9.13 4.04
CA THR A 59 7.92 -8.13 5.00
C THR A 59 9.43 -8.30 5.22
N PRO A 60 10.28 -7.38 4.75
CA PRO A 60 11.73 -7.55 4.90
C PRO A 60 12.20 -7.36 6.35
N LEU A 61 13.27 -8.08 6.73
CA LEU A 61 13.88 -8.02 8.07
C LEU A 61 14.39 -6.61 8.45
N ALA A 62 14.79 -5.83 7.46
CA ALA A 62 15.24 -4.46 7.61
C ALA A 62 14.66 -3.63 6.48
N TRP A 63 13.98 -2.54 6.84
CA TRP A 63 13.33 -1.64 5.89
C TRP A 63 13.55 -0.20 6.31
N TRP A 64 14.06 0.61 5.38
CA TRP A 64 14.17 2.04 5.56
C TRP A 64 12.97 2.76 4.92
N ASN A 65 12.26 3.57 5.71
CA ASN A 65 11.17 4.40 5.22
C ASN A 65 11.73 5.73 4.70
N GLY A 66 12.09 5.76 3.41
CA GLY A 66 12.61 6.97 2.75
C GLY A 66 11.54 7.85 2.10
N SER A 67 10.33 7.31 1.90
CA SER A 67 9.22 7.98 1.22
C SER A 67 7.86 7.54 1.79
N TYR A 68 6.79 8.23 1.39
CA TYR A 68 5.43 7.79 1.73
C TYR A 68 5.09 6.45 1.06
N ALA A 69 5.51 6.23 -0.19
CA ALA A 69 5.31 4.95 -0.86
C ALA A 69 6.06 3.79 -0.18
N ASP A 70 7.26 4.01 0.36
CA ASP A 70 8.00 3.01 1.16
C ASP A 70 7.27 2.67 2.46
N HIS A 71 6.69 3.69 3.11
CA HIS A 71 5.88 3.47 4.31
C HIS A 71 4.66 2.61 4.00
N ILE A 72 3.93 2.94 2.93
CA ILE A 72 2.79 2.14 2.47
C ILE A 72 3.23 0.73 2.04
N ALA A 73 4.38 0.58 1.37
CA ALA A 73 4.90 -0.72 0.96
C ALA A 73 5.09 -1.65 2.17
N LEU A 74 5.72 -1.17 3.24
CA LEU A 74 5.92 -1.95 4.45
C LEU A 74 4.58 -2.40 5.06
N TYR A 75 3.62 -1.48 5.15
CA TYR A 75 2.28 -1.79 5.67
C TYR A 75 1.58 -2.87 4.84
N LEU A 76 1.62 -2.75 3.51
CA LEU A 76 1.03 -3.74 2.61
C LEU A 76 1.72 -5.10 2.72
N PHE A 77 3.04 -5.14 2.90
CA PHE A 77 3.77 -6.41 3.05
C PHE A 77 3.37 -7.14 4.32
N GLN A 78 3.21 -6.41 5.43
CA GLN A 78 2.73 -6.98 6.69
C GLN A 78 1.30 -7.52 6.55
N LEU A 79 0.44 -6.79 5.85
CA LEU A 79 -0.91 -7.23 5.53
C LEU A 79 -0.91 -8.50 4.66
N PHE A 80 -0.04 -8.59 3.65
CA PHE A 80 0.05 -9.78 2.79
C PHE A 80 0.59 -10.99 3.56
N ASP A 81 1.63 -10.82 4.37
CA ASP A 81 2.15 -11.91 5.21
C ASP A 81 1.06 -12.43 6.17
N ALA A 82 0.36 -11.52 6.85
CA ALA A 82 -0.73 -11.89 7.75
C ALA A 82 -1.87 -12.62 7.01
N TYR A 83 -2.24 -12.16 5.80
CA TYR A 83 -3.24 -12.84 4.99
C TYR A 83 -2.80 -14.25 4.58
N PHE A 84 -1.56 -14.47 4.18
CA PHE A 84 -1.11 -15.80 3.78
C PHE A 84 -0.86 -16.74 4.98
N GLU A 85 -0.81 -16.22 6.20
CA GLU A 85 -0.84 -17.00 7.43
C GLU A 85 -2.27 -17.44 7.81
N GLU A 86 -3.31 -16.65 7.50
CA GLU A 86 -4.72 -16.93 7.81
C GLU A 86 -5.54 -17.35 6.58
N ASN A 87 -6.17 -18.53 6.57
CA ASN A 87 -6.76 -19.11 5.33
C ASN A 87 -8.31 -19.13 5.26
N ASP A 88 -9.02 -18.36 6.09
CA ASP A 88 -10.47 -18.54 6.24
C ASP A 88 -11.34 -17.46 5.56
N LYS A 89 -10.74 -16.44 4.93
CA LYS A 89 -11.46 -15.30 4.31
C LYS A 89 -10.94 -14.99 2.91
N SER A 90 -11.75 -14.30 2.11
CA SER A 90 -11.22 -13.65 0.91
C SER A 90 -10.24 -12.55 1.28
N PHE A 91 -9.30 -12.23 0.38
CA PHE A 91 -8.33 -11.15 0.60
C PHE A 91 -9.01 -9.82 0.92
N GLU A 92 -10.08 -9.48 0.21
CA GLU A 92 -10.80 -8.21 0.39
C GLU A 92 -11.43 -8.13 1.79
N GLU A 93 -12.07 -9.20 2.26
CA GLU A 93 -12.65 -9.26 3.61
C GLU A 93 -11.56 -9.19 4.69
N PHE A 94 -10.46 -9.92 4.51
CA PHE A 94 -9.32 -9.89 5.42
C PHE A 94 -8.69 -8.49 5.50
N ALA A 95 -8.45 -7.86 4.34
CA ALA A 95 -7.81 -6.55 4.26
C ALA A 95 -8.67 -5.46 4.92
N VAL A 96 -10.00 -5.52 4.78
CA VAL A 96 -10.94 -4.63 5.49
C VAL A 96 -10.78 -4.77 6.99
N ASP A 97 -10.77 -5.99 7.52
CA ASP A 97 -10.62 -6.25 8.95
C ASP A 97 -9.26 -5.77 9.47
N TYR A 98 -8.18 -6.10 8.76
CA TYR A 98 -6.81 -5.71 9.12
C TYR A 98 -6.64 -4.19 9.18
N ILE A 99 -7.15 -3.48 8.16
CA ILE A 99 -7.11 -2.01 8.09
C ILE A 99 -7.94 -1.39 9.20
N ASN A 100 -9.12 -1.92 9.51
CA ASN A 100 -9.99 -1.37 10.54
C ASN A 100 -9.49 -1.60 11.97
N GLN A 101 -8.65 -2.62 12.19
CA GLN A 101 -8.03 -2.89 13.48
C GLN A 101 -6.79 -2.02 13.77
N SER A 102 -6.22 -1.39 12.74
CA SER A 102 -5.06 -0.51 12.89
C SER A 102 -5.45 0.83 13.53
N ASP A 103 -4.57 1.40 14.35
CA ASP A 103 -4.69 2.79 14.81
C ASP A 103 -4.15 3.73 13.73
N TRP A 104 -5.01 4.62 13.23
CA TRP A 104 -4.70 5.53 12.13
C TRP A 104 -4.43 6.95 12.59
N ASP A 105 -4.61 7.27 13.87
CA ASP A 105 -4.49 8.61 14.43
C ASP A 105 -5.20 9.67 13.54
N ASP A 106 -4.48 10.66 13.02
CA ASP A 106 -5.00 11.73 12.16
C ASP A 106 -5.14 11.34 10.67
N GLN A 107 -4.83 10.09 10.33
CA GLN A 107 -4.80 9.55 8.97
C GLN A 107 -5.96 8.61 8.62
N GLU A 108 -7.07 8.66 9.38
CA GLU A 108 -8.27 7.84 9.06
C GLU A 108 -8.76 8.04 7.62
N TYR A 109 -8.53 9.22 7.05
CA TYR A 109 -8.86 9.52 5.66
C TYR A 109 -8.21 8.54 4.67
N ALA A 110 -7.06 7.94 5.01
CA ALA A 110 -6.29 7.09 4.12
C ALA A 110 -6.80 5.64 4.05
N LYS A 111 -7.67 5.20 4.97
CA LYS A 111 -8.12 3.79 5.10
C LYS A 111 -8.62 3.20 3.78
N SER A 112 -9.62 3.85 3.17
CA SER A 112 -10.23 3.38 1.92
C SER A 112 -9.24 3.44 0.75
N HIS A 113 -8.37 4.44 0.74
CA HIS A 113 -7.33 4.60 -0.28
C HIS A 113 -6.31 3.45 -0.21
N ILE A 114 -5.86 3.10 0.98
CA ILE A 114 -4.89 2.02 1.21
C ILE A 114 -5.52 0.66 0.94
N LEU A 115 -6.79 0.45 1.32
CA LEU A 115 -7.53 -0.76 0.95
C LEU A 115 -7.58 -0.95 -0.57
N ASN A 116 -7.92 0.11 -1.31
CA ASN A 116 -7.96 0.04 -2.77
C ASN A 116 -6.57 -0.27 -3.37
N ILE A 117 -5.50 0.32 -2.83
CA ILE A 117 -4.13 -0.01 -3.24
C ILE A 117 -3.82 -1.47 -2.93
N ALA A 118 -4.14 -1.96 -1.73
CA ALA A 118 -3.90 -3.34 -1.32
C ALA A 118 -4.54 -4.32 -2.30
N CYS A 119 -5.82 -4.12 -2.65
CA CYS A 119 -6.53 -4.96 -3.61
C CYS A 119 -5.93 -4.90 -5.01
N GLU A 120 -5.53 -3.72 -5.49
CA GLU A 120 -4.91 -3.58 -6.82
C GLU A 120 -3.52 -4.24 -6.88
N VAL A 121 -2.72 -4.11 -5.81
CA VAL A 121 -1.41 -4.77 -5.71
C VAL A 121 -1.56 -6.29 -5.61
N PHE A 122 -2.53 -6.77 -4.81
CA PHE A 122 -2.78 -8.20 -4.61
C PHE A 122 -3.05 -8.93 -5.94
N LYS A 123 -3.83 -8.32 -6.84
CA LYS A 123 -4.12 -8.85 -8.19
C LYS A 123 -2.86 -9.09 -9.04
N LEU A 124 -1.74 -8.43 -8.72
CA LEU A 124 -0.48 -8.50 -9.47
C LEU A 124 0.59 -9.35 -8.78
N LEU A 125 0.30 -9.91 -7.60
CA LEU A 125 1.23 -10.80 -6.92
C LEU A 125 1.35 -12.11 -7.71
N LYS A 126 2.57 -12.61 -7.86
CA LYS A 126 2.84 -13.87 -8.58
C LYS A 126 2.56 -15.11 -7.73
N ARG A 127 2.31 -14.91 -6.44
CA ARG A 127 1.87 -15.92 -5.50
C ARG A 127 0.55 -15.42 -4.92
N GLY A 128 -0.52 -16.06 -5.39
CA GLY A 128 -1.93 -15.76 -5.21
C GLY A 128 -2.69 -16.72 -6.11
#